data_AF-A0A3D5K9A9-F1
#
_entry.id   AF-A0A3D5K9A9-F1
#
_cell.length_a   1.000
_cell.length_b   1.000
_cell.length_c   1.000
_cell.angle_alpha   90.00
_cell.angle_beta   90.00
_cell.angle_gamma   90.00
#
_symmetry.space_group_name_H-M   'P 1'
#
loop_
_entity.id
_entity.type
_entity.pdbx_description
1 polymer ?
#
loop_
_entity_poly.entity_id
_entity_poly.type
_entity_poly.pdbx_seq_one_letter_code
_entity_poly.pdbx_strand_id
1 'polypeptide(L)'
;MRKGSNRRKGNSVIRRFFRESLFYGRLSACNYRKHIFKEKDMGLEAKVFERKRPDFEKLRGFGFQKDKEGYHYSELFMEGDFRADIFINLEGEVFGRVFDTAAGEEYLPVHVPYQTGAFVNTVRTRYVEILETIGARCFTDRLFLFDQSERIAGAIRKQHGDYPEFPWKKYPGYGVFRNHENKKWYGIIMAIPKNKLNGEKDRAVIEVINVKIPQEEGEKLCGTEGIYPAWHMNKKSWVSLILDDTLPDGRILEFLDESYRLTQKKKNRSKQDTAPHTWIIPANPYYYDIISVFKETDIVEWKQAGHIEKGDTVYMYMAAPYSAILYRCEAVEVDIPCRKEDKKRERYCMRIRRNKTYDRSFCPLSEMRKRGVPGVRGLRTITAELKRYLDEAK
;
A
#
# COMPACT_ATOMS: atom_id res chain seq x y z
N MET A 1 4.22 17.99 -79.61
CA MET A 1 3.44 16.84 -79.08
C MET A 1 3.98 16.47 -77.71
N ARG A 2 3.12 16.48 -76.68
CA ARG A 2 3.43 16.22 -75.26
C ARG A 2 3.37 14.71 -74.97
N LYS A 3 4.36 14.19 -74.23
CA LYS A 3 4.23 13.18 -73.14
C LYS A 3 5.46 13.45 -72.24
N GLY A 4 5.41 13.75 -70.94
CA GLY A 4 4.40 13.49 -69.91
C GLY A 4 5.08 12.79 -68.73
N SER A 5 6.07 13.43 -68.11
CA SER A 5 6.74 12.95 -66.88
C SER A 5 5.89 13.32 -65.67
N ASN A 6 5.40 12.31 -64.95
CA ASN A 6 4.67 12.50 -63.69
C ASN A 6 5.40 11.74 -62.57
N ARG A 7 6.35 12.40 -61.90
CA ARG A 7 6.89 11.97 -60.60
C ARG A 7 6.41 12.94 -59.52
N ARG A 8 5.74 12.33 -58.53
CA ARG A 8 4.93 12.94 -57.47
C ARG A 8 5.70 13.97 -56.63
N LYS A 9 5.18 15.20 -56.61
CA LYS A 9 5.41 16.21 -55.57
C LYS A 9 4.62 15.81 -54.31
N GLY A 10 5.15 14.90 -53.49
CA GLY A 10 4.55 14.48 -52.21
C GLY A 10 5.37 14.84 -50.97
N ASN A 11 6.67 15.12 -51.11
CA ASN A 11 7.60 15.23 -49.97
C ASN A 11 7.87 16.66 -49.47
N SER A 12 7.15 17.67 -49.98
CA SER A 12 7.42 19.08 -49.66
C SER A 12 6.45 19.71 -48.65
N VAL A 13 5.32 19.07 -48.34
CA VAL A 13 4.32 19.62 -47.39
C VAL A 13 4.63 19.18 -45.95
N ILE A 14 5.07 17.93 -45.75
CA ILE A 14 5.45 17.38 -44.43
C ILE A 14 6.64 18.14 -43.82
N ARG A 15 7.61 18.59 -44.63
CA ARG A 15 8.79 19.31 -44.11
C ARG A 15 8.55 20.79 -43.78
N ARG A 16 7.46 21.38 -44.26
CA ARG A 16 7.16 22.82 -44.03
C ARG A 16 6.30 23.04 -42.77
N PHE A 17 5.47 22.07 -42.39
CA PHE A 17 4.61 22.14 -41.20
C PHE A 17 5.35 21.99 -39.86
N PHE A 18 6.48 21.25 -39.82
CA PHE A 18 7.23 21.05 -38.57
C PHE A 18 8.08 22.26 -38.13
N ARG A 19 8.26 23.30 -38.97
CA ARG A 19 9.05 24.48 -38.59
C ARG A 19 8.30 25.46 -37.68
N GLU A 20 6.97 25.42 -37.65
CA GLU A 20 6.16 26.26 -36.75
C GLU A 20 5.97 25.66 -35.35
N SER A 21 6.29 24.36 -35.17
CA SER A 21 6.37 23.66 -33.88
C SER A 21 7.34 24.35 -32.88
N LEU A 22 8.39 24.99 -33.41
CA LEU A 22 9.47 25.58 -32.61
C LEU A 22 9.10 26.88 -31.87
N PHE A 23 7.97 27.53 -32.20
CA PHE A 23 7.63 28.82 -31.60
C PHE A 23 6.70 28.70 -30.37
N TYR A 24 5.90 27.64 -30.27
CA TYR A 24 5.06 27.37 -29.10
C TYR A 24 5.59 26.25 -28.18
N GLY A 25 6.59 25.47 -28.62
CA GLY A 25 7.37 24.55 -27.77
C GLY A 25 8.23 25.22 -26.69
N ARG A 26 8.06 26.52 -26.46
CA ARG A 26 8.77 27.30 -25.43
C ARG A 26 7.91 27.63 -24.20
N LEU A 27 6.75 27.00 -24.04
CA LEU A 27 6.09 26.84 -22.75
C LEU A 27 6.56 25.52 -22.12
N SER A 28 7.73 25.63 -21.49
CA SER A 28 8.44 24.63 -20.68
C SER A 28 7.54 23.55 -20.05
N ALA A 29 8.01 22.30 -20.15
CA ALA A 29 7.60 21.13 -19.37
C ALA A 29 7.40 21.39 -17.85
N CYS A 30 7.90 22.52 -17.33
CA CYS A 30 7.69 23.01 -15.98
C CYS A 30 6.25 23.45 -15.65
N ASN A 31 5.39 23.77 -16.63
CA ASN A 31 4.00 24.21 -16.36
C ASN A 31 2.96 23.08 -16.37
N TYR A 32 3.20 21.95 -17.06
CA TYR A 32 2.24 20.84 -17.11
C TYR A 32 2.15 20.07 -15.78
N ARG A 33 3.23 20.00 -14.99
CA ARG A 33 3.22 19.33 -13.68
C ARG A 33 2.51 20.11 -12.56
N LYS A 34 2.19 21.40 -12.73
CA LYS A 34 1.71 22.29 -11.65
C LYS A 34 0.22 22.15 -11.28
N HIS A 35 -0.57 21.41 -12.04
CA HIS A 35 -2.04 21.38 -11.89
C HIS A 35 -2.63 19.99 -11.55
N ILE A 36 -1.85 19.10 -10.96
CA ILE A 36 -2.36 17.81 -10.49
C ILE A 36 -2.93 18.00 -9.09
N PHE A 37 -4.10 18.65 -8.96
CA PHE A 37 -5.06 18.38 -7.86
C PHE A 37 -6.39 19.10 -8.15
N LYS A 38 -7.02 18.67 -9.24
CA LYS A 38 -8.47 18.65 -9.50
C LYS A 38 -8.64 17.75 -10.73
N GLU A 39 -9.45 16.70 -10.67
CA GLU A 39 -9.84 15.88 -11.85
C GLU A 39 -10.37 16.71 -13.04
N LYS A 40 -10.64 18.00 -12.81
CA LYS A 40 -11.27 18.93 -13.72
C LYS A 40 -10.33 19.58 -14.75
N ASP A 41 -9.00 19.52 -14.56
CA ASP A 41 -8.01 20.26 -15.38
C ASP A 41 -6.99 19.36 -16.12
N MET A 42 -7.17 18.04 -16.11
CA MET A 42 -6.28 17.11 -16.83
C MET A 42 -6.74 16.93 -18.28
N GLY A 43 -5.81 17.08 -19.24
CA GLY A 43 -6.06 16.78 -20.65
C GLY A 43 -6.50 15.32 -20.87
N LEU A 44 -7.21 15.06 -21.96
CA LEU A 44 -7.77 13.73 -22.26
C LEU A 44 -6.68 12.66 -22.33
N GLU A 45 -5.56 12.97 -22.97
CA GLU A 45 -4.39 12.12 -23.14
C GLU A 45 -3.79 11.80 -21.77
N ALA A 46 -3.48 12.84 -20.98
CA ALA A 46 -2.92 12.67 -19.64
C ALA A 46 -3.82 11.79 -18.76
N LYS A 47 -5.15 11.91 -18.88
CA LYS A 47 -6.10 11.07 -18.15
C LYS A 47 -6.07 9.60 -18.59
N VAL A 48 -6.01 9.34 -19.89
CA VAL A 48 -5.95 7.96 -20.43
C VAL A 48 -4.62 7.28 -20.08
N PHE A 49 -3.51 8.04 -20.06
CA PHE A 49 -2.16 7.49 -19.92
C PHE A 49 -1.50 7.73 -18.54
N GLU A 50 -2.19 8.30 -17.55
CA GLU A 50 -1.63 8.71 -16.24
C GLU A 50 -0.76 7.62 -15.57
N ARG A 51 -1.19 6.35 -15.63
CA ARG A 51 -0.46 5.20 -15.07
C ARG A 51 -0.09 4.18 -16.11
N LYS A 52 0.32 4.65 -17.27
CA LYS A 52 0.73 3.81 -18.39
C LYS A 52 2.13 4.19 -18.82
N ARG A 53 2.92 3.19 -19.19
CA ARG A 53 4.24 3.39 -19.80
C ARG A 53 4.22 2.88 -21.23
N PRO A 54 4.69 3.66 -22.22
CA PRO A 54 4.74 3.18 -23.59
C PRO A 54 5.75 2.04 -23.71
N ASP A 55 5.34 1.02 -24.45
CA ASP A 55 6.19 -0.04 -24.97
C ASP A 55 6.59 0.38 -26.40
N PHE A 56 7.77 0.96 -26.51
CA PHE A 56 8.25 1.57 -27.77
C PHE A 56 8.36 0.58 -28.93
N GLU A 57 8.53 -0.72 -28.65
CA GLU A 57 8.54 -1.76 -29.68
C GLU A 57 7.11 -2.01 -30.20
N LYS A 58 6.12 -2.04 -29.30
CA LYS A 58 4.71 -2.21 -29.69
C LYS A 58 4.15 -1.01 -30.45
N LEU A 59 4.64 0.21 -30.18
CA LEU A 59 4.23 1.40 -30.93
C LEU A 59 4.47 1.25 -32.44
N ARG A 60 5.66 0.76 -32.83
CA ARG A 60 5.97 0.51 -34.25
C ARG A 60 5.06 -0.53 -34.87
N GLY A 61 4.81 -1.63 -34.14
CA GLY A 61 3.92 -2.71 -34.59
C GLY A 61 2.46 -2.28 -34.72
N PHE A 62 2.03 -1.26 -33.97
CA PHE A 62 0.69 -0.69 -34.05
C PHE A 62 0.50 0.22 -35.27
N GLY A 63 1.57 0.87 -35.74
CA GLY A 63 1.55 1.78 -36.89
C GLY A 63 2.20 3.14 -36.65
N PHE A 64 2.79 3.38 -35.48
CA PHE A 64 3.53 4.62 -35.23
C PHE A 64 4.81 4.69 -36.07
N GLN A 65 5.09 5.88 -36.60
CA GLN A 65 6.31 6.20 -37.32
C GLN A 65 7.28 6.95 -36.42
N LYS A 66 8.52 6.47 -36.31
CA LYS A 66 9.55 7.10 -35.48
C LYS A 66 10.34 8.13 -36.26
N ASP A 67 10.57 9.30 -35.67
CA ASP A 67 11.55 10.29 -36.14
C ASP A 67 12.56 10.67 -35.03
N LYS A 68 13.15 11.87 -35.12
CA LYS A 68 14.12 12.36 -34.12
C LYS A 68 13.46 12.87 -32.84
N GLU A 69 12.20 13.28 -32.91
CA GLU A 69 11.47 13.91 -31.81
C GLU A 69 10.62 12.88 -31.06
N GLY A 70 10.17 11.81 -31.73
CA GLY A 70 9.41 10.74 -31.08
C GLY A 70 8.71 9.82 -32.07
N TYR A 71 7.48 9.44 -31.73
CA TYR A 71 6.63 8.50 -32.46
C TYR A 71 5.33 9.20 -32.85
N HIS A 72 4.95 9.10 -34.11
CA HIS A 72 3.78 9.76 -34.68
C HIS A 72 2.79 8.75 -35.24
N TYR A 73 1.51 8.96 -35.00
CA TYR A 73 0.43 8.15 -35.53
C TYR A 73 -0.73 9.04 -35.93
N SER A 74 -1.37 8.73 -37.06
CA SER A 74 -2.54 9.44 -37.53
C SER A 74 -3.62 8.44 -37.94
N GLU A 75 -4.86 8.72 -37.54
CA GLU A 75 -6.01 7.88 -37.86
C GLU A 75 -7.22 8.74 -38.22
N LEU A 76 -7.92 8.34 -39.29
CA LEU A 76 -9.21 8.92 -39.67
C LEU A 76 -10.32 8.23 -38.88
N PHE A 77 -11.29 9.01 -38.39
CA PHE A 77 -12.44 8.50 -37.65
C PHE A 77 -13.70 9.27 -38.00
N MET A 78 -14.87 8.76 -37.59
CA MET A 78 -16.18 9.27 -37.98
C MET A 78 -16.32 9.40 -39.50
N GLU A 79 -16.19 8.26 -40.19
CA GLU A 79 -16.30 8.17 -41.66
C GLU A 79 -15.31 9.04 -42.44
N GLY A 80 -14.24 9.50 -41.77
CA GLY A 80 -13.21 10.34 -42.36
C GLY A 80 -13.40 11.83 -42.13
N ASP A 81 -14.50 12.25 -41.49
CA ASP A 81 -14.76 13.66 -41.16
C ASP A 81 -13.67 14.23 -40.26
N PHE A 82 -13.08 13.40 -39.39
CA PHE A 82 -12.03 13.82 -38.47
C PHE A 82 -10.76 12.99 -38.60
N ARG A 83 -9.63 13.61 -38.26
CA ARG A 83 -8.32 12.95 -38.11
C ARG A 83 -7.78 13.18 -36.71
N ALA A 84 -7.36 12.12 -36.04
CA ALA A 84 -6.58 12.21 -34.80
C ALA A 84 -5.10 12.06 -35.14
N ASP A 85 -4.28 13.04 -34.73
CA ASP A 85 -2.82 12.99 -34.80
C ASP A 85 -2.27 12.84 -33.39
N ILE A 86 -1.60 11.72 -33.12
CA ILE A 86 -1.02 11.37 -31.82
C ILE A 86 0.51 11.38 -31.94
N PHE A 87 1.15 12.11 -31.04
CA PHE A 87 2.59 12.17 -30.89
C PHE A 87 3.00 11.67 -29.50
N ILE A 88 4.00 10.80 -29.45
CA ILE A 88 4.61 10.31 -28.20
C ILE A 88 6.08 10.68 -28.25
N ASN A 89 6.54 11.53 -27.32
CA ASN A 89 7.95 11.92 -27.27
C ASN A 89 8.85 10.78 -26.74
N LEU A 90 10.16 11.01 -26.72
CA LEU A 90 11.13 10.01 -26.27
C LEU A 90 11.04 9.73 -24.76
N GLU A 91 10.50 10.67 -24.00
CA GLU A 91 10.19 10.55 -22.57
C GLU A 91 8.90 9.74 -22.32
N GLY A 92 8.12 9.47 -23.36
CA GLY A 92 6.89 8.69 -23.32
C GLY A 92 5.62 9.49 -22.99
N GLU A 93 5.70 10.82 -23.00
CA GLU A 93 4.55 11.72 -22.86
C GLU A 93 3.71 11.71 -24.14
N VAL A 94 2.38 11.66 -23.99
CA VAL A 94 1.43 11.58 -25.09
C VAL A 94 0.78 12.92 -25.33
N PHE A 95 0.83 13.38 -26.58
CA PHE A 95 0.18 14.57 -27.09
C PHE A 95 -0.75 14.17 -28.22
N GLY A 96 -1.91 14.81 -28.32
CA GLY A 96 -2.80 14.52 -29.42
C GLY A 96 -3.62 15.73 -29.85
N ARG A 97 -3.94 15.74 -31.13
CA ARG A 97 -4.63 16.81 -31.84
C ARG A 97 -5.70 16.19 -32.72
N VAL A 98 -6.84 16.85 -32.83
CA VAL A 98 -7.94 16.40 -33.69
C VAL A 98 -8.16 17.46 -34.76
N PHE A 99 -8.32 17.05 -36.01
CA PHE A 99 -8.57 17.94 -37.14
C PHE A 99 -9.90 17.62 -37.79
N ASP A 100 -10.64 18.66 -38.16
CA ASP A 100 -11.75 18.56 -39.11
C ASP A 100 -11.15 18.49 -40.53
N THR A 101 -11.44 17.42 -41.26
CA THR A 101 -10.81 17.17 -42.56
C THR A 101 -11.39 18.02 -43.67
N ALA A 102 -12.65 18.45 -43.56
CA ALA A 102 -13.30 19.28 -44.55
C ALA A 102 -12.81 20.73 -44.45
N ALA A 103 -12.67 21.25 -43.23
CA ALA A 103 -12.12 22.58 -42.98
C ALA A 103 -10.58 22.60 -43.10
N GLY A 104 -9.91 21.48 -42.83
CA GLY A 104 -8.45 21.42 -42.75
C GLY A 104 -7.88 22.11 -41.51
N GLU A 105 -8.71 22.31 -40.48
CA GLU A 105 -8.38 23.05 -39.26
C GLU A 105 -8.43 22.15 -38.02
N GLU A 106 -7.73 22.56 -36.97
CA GLU A 106 -7.73 21.83 -35.70
C GLU A 106 -9.07 22.01 -34.97
N TYR A 107 -9.68 20.89 -34.60
CA TYR A 107 -10.92 20.82 -33.84
C TYR A 107 -10.66 20.95 -32.33
N LEU A 108 -10.33 22.17 -31.91
CA LEU A 108 -10.08 22.53 -30.51
C LEU A 108 -11.19 22.17 -29.50
N PRO A 109 -12.51 22.18 -29.84
CA PRO A 109 -13.57 21.86 -28.89
C PRO A 109 -13.41 20.53 -28.13
N VAL A 110 -12.71 19.56 -28.72
CA VAL A 110 -12.47 18.25 -28.09
C VAL A 110 -11.74 18.39 -26.75
N HIS A 111 -10.79 19.33 -26.64
CA HIS A 111 -9.99 19.57 -25.44
C HIS A 111 -10.61 20.59 -24.47
N VAL A 112 -11.73 21.22 -24.82
CA VAL A 112 -12.39 22.25 -24.00
C VAL A 112 -13.42 21.61 -23.06
N PRO A 113 -13.17 21.49 -21.74
CA PRO A 113 -14.00 20.65 -20.86
C PRO A 113 -15.45 21.13 -20.68
N TYR A 114 -15.68 22.44 -20.80
CA TYR A 114 -17.00 23.04 -20.64
C TYR A 114 -17.84 23.04 -21.93
N GLN A 115 -17.27 22.64 -23.07
CA GLN A 115 -18.03 22.44 -24.30
C GLN A 115 -18.68 21.06 -24.28
N THR A 116 -19.97 21.03 -23.93
CA THR A 116 -20.75 19.81 -23.67
C THR A 116 -21.82 19.52 -24.72
N GLY A 117 -21.74 20.16 -25.89
CA GLY A 117 -22.66 19.90 -27.01
C GLY A 117 -22.62 18.44 -27.45
N ALA A 118 -23.78 17.89 -27.87
CA ALA A 118 -23.91 16.46 -28.21
C ALA A 118 -22.91 16.01 -29.29
N PHE A 119 -22.70 16.84 -30.31
CA PHE A 119 -21.72 16.58 -31.37
C PHE A 119 -20.27 16.58 -30.83
N VAL A 120 -19.88 17.62 -30.09
CA VAL A 120 -18.54 17.71 -29.47
C VAL A 120 -18.26 16.50 -28.58
N ASN A 121 -19.24 16.08 -27.77
CA ASN A 121 -19.11 14.90 -26.92
C ASN A 121 -18.93 13.62 -27.75
N THR A 122 -19.60 13.50 -28.89
CA THR A 122 -19.45 12.36 -29.80
C THR A 122 -18.03 12.30 -30.36
N VAL A 123 -17.52 13.42 -30.90
CA VAL A 123 -16.14 13.52 -31.39
C VAL A 123 -15.15 13.19 -30.27
N ARG A 124 -15.38 13.72 -29.06
CA ARG A 124 -14.55 13.46 -27.89
C ARG A 124 -14.54 11.99 -27.47
N THR A 125 -15.69 11.33 -27.43
CA THR A 125 -15.78 9.91 -27.11
C THR A 125 -15.01 9.08 -28.13
N ARG A 126 -15.20 9.33 -29.43
CA ARG A 126 -14.46 8.61 -30.50
C ARG A 126 -12.97 8.84 -30.43
N TYR A 127 -12.55 10.07 -30.13
CA TYR A 127 -11.14 10.37 -29.92
C TYR A 127 -10.55 9.61 -28.71
N VAL A 128 -11.26 9.57 -27.59
CA VAL A 128 -10.84 8.81 -26.40
C VAL A 128 -10.76 7.30 -26.68
N GLU A 129 -11.69 6.74 -27.46
CA GLU A 129 -11.65 5.32 -27.89
C GLU A 129 -10.34 4.98 -28.65
N ILE A 130 -9.84 5.90 -29.48
CA ILE A 130 -8.54 5.75 -30.17
C ILE A 130 -7.40 5.73 -29.15
N LEU A 131 -7.39 6.69 -28.21
CA LEU A 131 -6.37 6.76 -27.15
C LEU A 131 -6.38 5.50 -26.27
N GLU A 132 -7.56 5.01 -25.89
CA GLU A 132 -7.73 3.79 -25.09
C GLU A 132 -7.26 2.55 -25.86
N THR A 133 -7.52 2.48 -27.17
CA THR A 133 -7.04 1.39 -28.04
C THR A 133 -5.51 1.38 -28.12
N ILE A 134 -4.89 2.55 -28.29
CA ILE A 134 -3.44 2.72 -28.26
C ILE A 134 -2.91 2.30 -26.88
N GLY A 135 -3.54 2.74 -25.79
CA GLY A 135 -3.17 2.41 -24.42
C GLY A 135 -3.29 0.93 -24.09
N ALA A 136 -4.26 0.22 -24.66
CA ALA A 136 -4.41 -1.22 -24.46
C ALA A 136 -3.37 -2.04 -25.23
N ARG A 137 -2.96 -1.59 -26.41
CA ARG A 137 -2.07 -2.34 -27.31
C ARG A 137 -0.60 -1.98 -27.20
N CYS A 138 -0.29 -0.75 -26.81
CA CYS A 138 1.07 -0.20 -26.85
C CYS A 138 1.62 0.23 -25.50
N PHE A 139 0.84 0.13 -24.42
CA PHE A 139 1.30 0.55 -23.10
C PHE A 139 1.17 -0.57 -22.08
N THR A 140 1.99 -0.50 -21.04
CA THR A 140 1.90 -1.34 -19.85
C THR A 140 1.44 -0.52 -18.67
N ASP A 141 0.59 -1.09 -17.82
CA ASP A 141 0.13 -0.42 -16.61
C ASP A 141 1.27 -0.28 -15.60
N ARG A 142 1.27 0.84 -14.89
CA ARG A 142 2.16 1.17 -13.78
C ARG A 142 1.37 1.17 -12.48
N LEU A 143 2.07 0.90 -11.38
CA LEU A 143 1.49 1.03 -10.04
C LEU A 143 1.55 2.48 -9.56
N PHE A 144 2.62 3.17 -9.92
CA PHE A 144 2.97 4.51 -9.48
C PHE A 144 3.36 5.40 -10.67
N LEU A 145 3.27 6.72 -10.47
CA LEU A 145 3.46 7.73 -11.50
C LEU A 145 4.92 7.88 -11.91
N PHE A 146 5.85 7.80 -10.96
CA PHE A 146 7.27 8.09 -11.21
C PHE A 146 8.15 6.85 -11.23
N ASP A 147 9.25 6.92 -11.98
CA ASP A 147 10.13 5.78 -12.22
C ASP A 147 10.82 5.31 -10.94
N GLN A 148 11.22 6.22 -10.07
CA GLN A 148 11.80 5.85 -8.77
C GLN A 148 10.80 5.03 -7.94
N SER A 149 9.53 5.43 -7.89
CA SER A 149 8.49 4.68 -7.17
C SER A 149 8.31 3.27 -7.70
N GLU A 150 8.32 3.07 -9.02
CA GLU A 150 8.28 1.73 -9.65
C GLU A 150 9.51 0.90 -9.29
N ARG A 151 10.71 1.49 -9.31
CA ARG A 151 11.95 0.80 -8.92
C ARG A 151 11.93 0.39 -7.46
N ILE A 152 11.51 1.28 -6.56
CA ILE A 152 11.35 1.00 -5.13
C ILE A 152 10.31 -0.10 -4.89
N ALA A 153 9.14 -0.03 -5.54
CA ALA A 153 8.11 -1.06 -5.43
C ALA A 153 8.60 -2.43 -5.96
N GLY A 154 9.32 -2.44 -7.07
CA GLY A 154 9.96 -3.64 -7.63
C GLY A 154 11.01 -4.24 -6.68
N ALA A 155 11.82 -3.38 -6.05
CA ALA A 155 12.81 -3.79 -5.06
C ALA A 155 12.15 -4.38 -3.79
N ILE A 156 11.09 -3.74 -3.27
CA ILE A 156 10.29 -4.28 -2.16
C ILE A 156 9.74 -5.67 -2.50
N ARG A 157 9.17 -5.83 -3.70
CA ARG A 157 8.67 -7.13 -4.16
C ARG A 157 9.77 -8.18 -4.22
N LYS A 158 10.97 -7.82 -4.69
CA LYS A 158 12.11 -8.73 -4.79
C LYS A 158 12.68 -9.12 -3.42
N GLN A 159 12.74 -8.17 -2.47
CA GLN A 159 13.34 -8.37 -1.15
C GLN A 159 12.40 -9.05 -0.17
N HIS A 160 11.14 -8.59 -0.11
CA HIS A 160 10.17 -8.99 0.91
C HIS A 160 9.06 -9.90 0.37
N GLY A 161 8.90 -9.98 -0.96
CA GLY A 161 7.77 -10.69 -1.59
C GLY A 161 6.47 -9.87 -1.61
N ASP A 162 6.52 -8.62 -1.15
CA ASP A 162 5.33 -7.80 -0.92
C ASP A 162 4.87 -7.08 -2.19
N TYR A 163 3.57 -6.98 -2.37
CA TYR A 163 2.92 -6.17 -3.41
C TYR A 163 2.06 -5.07 -2.78
N PRO A 164 2.03 -3.84 -3.34
CA PRO A 164 1.25 -2.77 -2.74
C PRO A 164 -0.27 -3.04 -2.81
N GLU A 165 -0.97 -2.71 -1.73
CA GLU A 165 -2.43 -2.67 -1.67
C GLU A 165 -2.93 -1.24 -1.93
N PHE A 166 -4.02 -1.08 -2.68
CA PHE A 166 -4.63 0.23 -2.99
C PHE A 166 -6.02 0.36 -2.34
N PRO A 167 -6.11 0.60 -1.02
CA PRO A 167 -7.37 0.48 -0.29
C PRO A 167 -8.36 1.63 -0.52
N TRP A 168 -7.93 2.74 -1.12
CA TRP A 168 -8.76 3.94 -1.27
C TRP A 168 -9.28 4.15 -2.70
N LYS A 169 -10.60 4.08 -2.87
CA LYS A 169 -11.25 4.43 -4.15
C LYS A 169 -11.00 5.87 -4.59
N LYS A 170 -10.97 6.82 -3.64
CA LYS A 170 -10.74 8.24 -3.91
C LYS A 170 -9.28 8.56 -4.24
N TYR A 171 -8.35 7.74 -3.78
CA TYR A 171 -6.91 7.92 -3.99
C TYR A 171 -6.32 6.61 -4.53
N PRO A 172 -6.68 6.24 -5.77
CA PRO A 172 -6.34 4.92 -6.31
C PRO A 172 -4.84 4.74 -6.55
N GLY A 173 -4.03 5.80 -6.44
CA GLY A 173 -2.56 5.74 -6.58
C GLY A 173 -1.82 5.62 -5.26
N TYR A 174 -2.53 5.54 -4.13
CA TYR A 174 -1.89 5.41 -2.83
C TYR A 174 -1.68 3.93 -2.53
N GLY A 175 -0.44 3.48 -2.62
CA GLY A 175 -0.05 2.07 -2.47
C GLY A 175 0.53 1.81 -1.09
N VAL A 176 -0.04 0.87 -0.35
CA VAL A 176 0.35 0.49 1.01
C VAL A 176 1.11 -0.83 1.00
N PHE A 177 2.24 -0.88 1.70
CA PHE A 177 3.00 -2.10 1.93
C PHE A 177 2.82 -2.58 3.37
N ARG A 178 2.51 -3.87 3.52
CA ARG A 178 2.18 -4.49 4.82
C ARG A 178 3.08 -5.65 5.15
N ASN A 179 3.50 -5.71 6.42
CA ASN A 179 4.18 -6.87 6.94
C ASN A 179 3.25 -8.09 6.89
N HIS A 180 3.77 -9.20 6.37
CA HIS A 180 2.98 -10.41 6.12
C HIS A 180 2.38 -11.04 7.39
N GLU A 181 3.12 -10.97 8.50
CA GLU A 181 2.78 -11.66 9.75
C GLU A 181 1.62 -11.00 10.49
N ASN A 182 1.56 -9.67 10.49
CA ASN A 182 0.64 -8.92 11.35
C ASN A 182 -0.15 -7.84 10.62
N LYS A 183 0.02 -7.73 9.30
CA LYS A 183 -0.66 -6.80 8.41
C LYS A 183 -0.47 -5.32 8.77
N LYS A 184 0.52 -4.97 9.59
CA LYS A 184 0.86 -3.57 9.88
C LYS A 184 1.55 -2.94 8.69
N TRP A 185 1.29 -1.65 8.49
CA TRP A 185 1.94 -0.88 7.43
C TRP A 185 3.38 -0.60 7.81
N TYR A 186 4.27 -0.72 6.84
CA TYR A 186 5.65 -0.29 6.94
C TYR A 186 6.05 0.67 5.81
N GLY A 187 5.28 0.71 4.73
CA GLY A 187 5.47 1.65 3.64
C GLY A 187 4.13 2.14 3.13
N ILE A 188 4.06 3.38 2.70
CA ILE A 188 2.96 3.87 1.87
C ILE A 188 3.48 4.89 0.86
N ILE A 189 3.33 4.59 -0.43
CA ILE A 189 3.60 5.54 -1.51
C ILE A 189 2.34 6.36 -1.77
N MET A 190 2.49 7.69 -1.89
CA MET A 190 1.41 8.62 -2.15
C MET A 190 1.83 9.71 -3.13
N ALA A 191 0.98 9.99 -4.12
CA ALA A 191 1.11 11.16 -4.99
C ALA A 191 0.50 12.39 -4.31
N ILE A 192 1.32 13.42 -4.04
CA ILE A 192 0.90 14.65 -3.35
C ILE A 192 1.48 15.90 -4.01
N PRO A 193 0.86 17.08 -3.86
CA PRO A 193 1.47 18.34 -4.26
C PRO A 193 2.71 18.62 -3.40
N LYS A 194 3.81 19.06 -4.02
CA LYS A 194 5.11 19.30 -3.35
C LYS A 194 5.01 20.27 -2.17
N ASN A 195 4.20 21.32 -2.28
CA ASN A 195 3.95 22.26 -1.19
C ASN A 195 3.40 21.63 0.10
N LYS A 196 2.85 20.42 0.05
CA LYS A 196 2.41 19.70 1.26
C LYS A 196 3.58 19.20 2.11
N LEU A 197 4.79 19.09 1.54
CA LEU A 197 6.00 18.67 2.27
C LEU A 197 6.75 19.86 2.88
N ASN A 198 7.04 20.88 2.07
CA ASN A 198 7.97 21.95 2.45
C ASN A 198 7.29 23.32 2.63
N GLY A 199 5.98 23.43 2.36
CA GLY A 199 5.23 24.69 2.49
C GLY A 199 5.53 25.72 1.40
N GLU A 200 6.33 25.38 0.38
CA GLU A 200 6.66 26.28 -0.72
C GLU A 200 5.46 26.53 -1.64
N LYS A 201 5.61 27.46 -2.60
CA LYS A 201 4.55 27.75 -3.58
C LYS A 201 4.43 26.68 -4.66
N ASP A 202 5.41 25.80 -4.82
CA ASP A 202 5.41 24.77 -5.85
C ASP A 202 4.33 23.70 -5.58
N ARG A 203 3.43 23.54 -6.54
CA ARG A 203 2.32 22.58 -6.48
C ARG A 203 2.51 21.41 -7.45
N ALA A 204 3.71 21.25 -8.01
CA ALA A 204 4.05 20.08 -8.78
C ALA A 204 3.71 18.81 -8.00
N VAL A 205 3.08 17.84 -8.65
CA VAL A 205 2.89 16.54 -8.01
C VAL A 205 4.17 15.76 -8.00
N ILE A 206 4.40 15.14 -6.84
CA ILE A 206 5.51 14.26 -6.54
C ILE A 206 4.95 13.01 -5.88
N GLU A 207 5.71 11.93 -5.89
CA GLU A 207 5.44 10.80 -5.01
C GLU A 207 6.37 10.83 -3.82
N VAL A 208 5.83 10.42 -2.68
CA VAL A 208 6.59 10.20 -1.45
C VAL A 208 6.31 8.81 -0.95
N ILE A 209 7.27 8.22 -0.24
CA ILE A 209 7.03 7.05 0.59
C ILE A 209 7.12 7.42 2.06
N ASN A 210 6.06 7.15 2.81
CA ASN A 210 6.16 7.20 4.27
C ASN A 210 6.69 5.87 4.79
N VAL A 211 7.68 5.98 5.66
CA VAL A 211 8.33 4.85 6.33
C VAL A 211 8.36 5.11 7.83
N LYS A 212 8.32 4.02 8.60
CA LYS A 212 8.40 4.06 10.05
C LYS A 212 9.86 4.13 10.47
N ILE A 213 10.13 4.92 11.49
CA ILE A 213 11.48 5.13 12.05
C ILE A 213 11.48 4.98 13.57
N PRO A 214 12.65 4.77 14.21
CA PRO A 214 12.79 4.89 15.65
C PRO A 214 12.39 6.30 16.11
N GLN A 215 11.74 6.39 17.27
CA GLN A 215 11.14 7.66 17.70
C GLN A 215 12.19 8.73 18.02
N GLU A 216 13.35 8.29 18.51
CA GLU A 216 14.53 9.08 18.83
C GLU A 216 15.26 9.66 17.60
N GLU A 217 14.96 9.18 16.39
CA GLU A 217 15.60 9.64 15.16
C GLU A 217 14.77 10.68 14.39
N GLY A 218 13.48 10.82 14.68
CA GLY A 218 12.58 11.64 13.87
C GLY A 218 13.01 13.10 13.72
N GLU A 219 13.46 13.73 14.80
CA GLU A 219 13.95 15.12 14.77
C GLU A 219 15.31 15.26 14.08
N LYS A 220 16.17 14.23 14.14
CA LYS A 220 17.51 14.26 13.52
C LYS A 220 17.45 14.07 12.02
N LEU A 221 16.53 13.23 11.55
CA LEU A 221 16.39 12.90 10.14
C LEU A 221 15.72 14.03 9.36
N CYS A 222 14.75 14.73 9.98
CA CYS A 222 14.08 15.89 9.39
C CYS A 222 15.06 17.08 9.32
N GLY A 223 15.56 17.39 8.13
CA GLY A 223 16.64 18.35 7.90
C GLY A 223 17.69 17.85 6.91
N THR A 224 17.70 16.54 6.65
CA THR A 224 18.42 15.96 5.51
C THR A 224 17.61 16.20 4.24
N GLU A 225 18.29 16.58 3.15
CA GLU A 225 17.65 16.77 1.85
C GLU A 225 16.92 15.49 1.41
N GLY A 226 15.68 15.65 0.92
CA GLY A 226 14.81 14.55 0.53
C GLY A 226 14.08 13.83 1.67
N ILE A 227 14.33 14.19 2.94
CA ILE A 227 13.64 13.63 4.11
C ILE A 227 12.79 14.71 4.80
N TYR A 228 11.48 14.47 4.88
CA TYR A 228 10.51 15.42 5.41
C TYR A 228 9.74 14.86 6.60
N PRO A 229 9.17 15.73 7.46
CA PRO A 229 8.21 15.31 8.46
C PRO A 229 7.05 14.55 7.82
N ALA A 230 6.61 13.46 8.46
CA ALA A 230 5.59 12.61 7.86
C ALA A 230 4.31 13.36 7.48
N TRP A 231 3.89 13.17 6.23
CA TRP A 231 2.59 13.55 5.71
C TRP A 231 1.52 12.51 6.10
N HIS A 232 0.40 12.93 6.69
CA HIS A 232 -0.72 12.08 7.19
C HIS A 232 -0.40 11.06 8.31
N MET A 233 0.87 10.80 8.64
CA MET A 233 1.27 9.86 9.69
C MET A 233 1.82 10.57 10.93
N ASN A 234 2.06 9.81 12.01
CA ASN A 234 2.62 10.35 13.24
C ASN A 234 4.09 10.76 13.02
N LYS A 235 4.35 12.08 12.98
CA LYS A 235 5.65 12.71 12.75
C LYS A 235 6.77 12.31 13.72
N LYS A 236 6.45 11.73 14.88
CA LYS A 236 7.46 11.22 15.82
C LYS A 236 8.00 9.84 15.44
N SER A 237 7.26 9.06 14.67
CA SER A 237 7.60 7.65 14.38
C SER A 237 7.56 7.31 12.90
N TRP A 238 7.36 8.32 12.05
CA TRP A 238 7.30 8.20 10.61
C TRP A 238 7.96 9.43 9.98
N VAL A 239 8.55 9.24 8.81
CA VAL A 239 9.04 10.29 7.92
C VAL A 239 8.52 10.07 6.51
N SER A 240 8.48 11.13 5.71
CA SER A 240 8.18 11.09 4.28
C SER A 240 9.49 11.25 3.50
N LEU A 241 9.83 10.26 2.69
CA LEU A 241 10.96 10.30 1.77
C LEU A 241 10.44 10.71 0.39
N ILE A 242 11.03 11.72 -0.23
CA ILE A 242 10.67 12.12 -1.60
C ILE A 242 11.20 11.10 -2.61
N LEU A 243 10.41 10.81 -3.65
CA LEU A 243 10.74 9.87 -4.71
C LEU A 243 11.00 10.61 -6.05
N ASP A 244 11.99 11.49 -6.06
CA ASP A 244 12.40 12.30 -7.23
C ASP A 244 13.90 12.19 -7.57
N ASP A 245 14.52 11.08 -7.17
CA ASP A 245 15.95 10.77 -7.30
C ASP A 245 16.89 11.63 -6.42
N THR A 246 16.36 12.54 -5.59
CA THR A 246 17.15 13.26 -4.57
C THR A 246 17.81 12.29 -3.58
N LEU A 247 17.06 11.28 -3.15
CA LEU A 247 17.59 10.18 -2.34
C LEU A 247 17.91 9.00 -3.25
N PRO A 248 19.12 8.41 -3.18
CA PRO A 248 19.43 7.18 -3.91
C PRO A 248 18.52 6.03 -3.48
N ASP A 249 18.13 5.17 -4.44
CA ASP A 249 17.25 4.02 -4.19
C ASP A 249 17.72 3.16 -3.01
N GLY A 250 19.03 2.90 -2.91
CA GLY A 250 19.61 2.11 -1.82
C GLY A 250 19.34 2.70 -0.44
N ARG A 251 19.42 4.02 -0.30
CA ARG A 251 19.14 4.70 0.98
C ARG A 251 17.66 4.62 1.36
N ILE A 252 16.77 4.72 0.38
CA ILE A 252 15.33 4.55 0.58
C ILE A 252 15.03 3.11 1.04
N LEU A 253 15.69 2.11 0.44
CA LEU A 253 15.54 0.71 0.81
C LEU A 253 16.02 0.41 2.23
N GLU A 254 17.11 1.03 2.69
CA GLU A 254 17.56 0.92 4.10
C GLU A 254 16.48 1.40 5.09
N PHE A 255 15.81 2.52 4.79
CA PHE A 255 14.69 3.00 5.61
C PHE A 255 13.49 2.06 5.56
N LEU A 256 13.22 1.45 4.41
CA LEU A 256 12.15 0.47 4.26
C LEU A 256 12.41 -0.80 5.03
N ASP A 257 13.64 -1.32 5.00
CA ASP A 257 14.06 -2.49 5.76
C ASP A 257 13.94 -2.23 7.26
N GLU A 258 14.37 -1.05 7.72
CA GLU A 258 14.20 -0.66 9.12
C GLU A 258 12.73 -0.53 9.50
N SER A 259 11.92 0.12 8.65
CA SER A 259 10.48 0.23 8.86
C SER A 259 9.81 -1.15 8.90
N TYR A 260 10.21 -2.07 8.01
CA TYR A 260 9.75 -3.46 8.00
C TYR A 260 10.10 -4.14 9.32
N ARG A 261 11.33 -4.00 9.81
CA ARG A 261 11.78 -4.54 11.10
C ARG A 261 11.01 -3.95 12.29
N LEU A 262 10.75 -2.64 12.29
CA LEU A 262 9.98 -1.95 13.34
C LEU A 262 8.49 -2.33 13.35
N THR A 263 8.02 -2.95 12.28
CA THR A 263 6.63 -3.35 12.09
C THR A 263 6.44 -4.85 12.07
N GLN A 264 7.51 -5.64 11.99
CA GLN A 264 7.49 -7.07 12.31
C GLN A 264 6.86 -7.29 13.68
N LYS A 265 6.24 -8.46 13.86
CA LYS A 265 5.80 -8.83 15.20
C LYS A 265 7.08 -8.83 16.04
N LYS A 266 7.17 -7.94 17.03
CA LYS A 266 8.18 -8.10 18.07
C LYS A 266 7.89 -9.49 18.63
N LYS A 267 8.71 -10.50 18.30
CA LYS A 267 8.97 -11.59 19.24
C LYS A 267 9.24 -10.83 20.52
N ASN A 268 8.40 -10.98 21.53
CA ASN A 268 8.55 -10.21 22.76
C ASN A 268 9.98 -10.43 23.23
N ARG A 269 10.88 -9.47 22.96
CA ARG A 269 12.21 -9.42 23.54
C ARG A 269 12.06 -8.89 24.98
N SER A 270 11.10 -9.44 25.71
CA SER A 270 11.36 -9.75 27.10
C SER A 270 12.24 -11.00 27.07
N LYS A 271 13.54 -10.76 27.21
CA LYS A 271 14.52 -11.71 27.72
C LYS A 271 14.86 -12.90 26.82
N GLN A 272 16.16 -13.06 26.65
CA GLN A 272 16.86 -14.30 26.89
C GLN A 272 16.12 -15.21 27.87
N ASP A 273 15.18 -16.01 27.35
CA ASP A 273 14.58 -17.12 28.06
C ASP A 273 13.97 -18.02 26.98
N THR A 274 14.70 -19.08 26.64
CA THR A 274 14.15 -20.35 26.12
C THR A 274 13.24 -21.03 27.16
N ALA A 275 12.78 -20.30 28.18
CA ALA A 275 11.95 -20.79 29.26
C ALA A 275 10.47 -20.51 28.92
N PRO A 276 9.58 -21.50 29.12
CA PRO A 276 8.15 -21.33 28.84
C PRO A 276 7.54 -20.12 29.55
N HIS A 277 6.70 -19.37 28.82
CA HIS A 277 6.00 -18.23 29.39
C HIS A 277 4.92 -18.68 30.38
N THR A 278 4.54 -17.78 31.29
CA THR A 278 3.59 -18.09 32.37
C THR A 278 2.39 -17.14 32.33
N TRP A 279 1.21 -17.70 32.13
CA TRP A 279 -0.04 -16.99 31.89
C TRP A 279 -1.07 -17.27 32.98
N ILE A 280 -2.05 -16.38 33.11
CA ILE A 280 -3.27 -16.59 33.91
C ILE A 280 -4.49 -16.37 33.02
N ILE A 281 -5.38 -17.36 32.98
CA ILE A 281 -6.65 -17.31 32.24
C ILE A 281 -7.85 -17.39 33.19
N PRO A 282 -8.96 -16.68 32.91
CA PRO A 282 -10.18 -16.82 33.68
C PRO A 282 -10.95 -18.07 33.25
N ALA A 283 -11.40 -18.85 34.22
CA ALA A 283 -12.34 -19.95 34.05
C ALA A 283 -13.56 -19.68 34.93
N ASN A 284 -14.72 -19.49 34.30
CA ASN A 284 -15.95 -19.23 35.05
C ASN A 284 -16.75 -20.54 35.16
N PRO A 285 -16.95 -21.07 36.38
CA PRO A 285 -17.67 -22.34 36.59
C PRO A 285 -19.13 -22.28 36.13
N TYR A 286 -19.71 -21.09 35.92
CA TYR A 286 -21.04 -20.95 35.33
C TYR A 286 -21.08 -21.36 33.85
N TYR A 287 -19.98 -21.20 33.11
CA TYR A 287 -19.91 -21.52 31.68
C TYR A 287 -19.15 -22.82 31.40
N TYR A 288 -18.22 -23.21 32.28
CA TYR A 288 -17.34 -24.36 32.06
C TYR A 288 -17.21 -25.19 33.33
N ASP A 289 -17.65 -26.44 33.29
CA ASP A 289 -17.44 -27.38 34.40
C ASP A 289 -16.05 -28.03 34.35
N ILE A 290 -15.03 -27.19 34.54
CA ILE A 290 -13.63 -27.62 34.51
C ILE A 290 -13.28 -28.59 35.65
N ILE A 291 -14.02 -28.51 36.76
CA ILE A 291 -13.78 -29.38 37.91
C ILE A 291 -14.15 -30.82 37.56
N SER A 292 -15.30 -31.04 36.93
CA SER A 292 -15.71 -32.37 36.48
C SER A 292 -14.81 -32.88 35.37
N VAL A 293 -14.44 -32.03 34.40
CA VAL A 293 -13.50 -32.42 33.32
C VAL A 293 -12.17 -32.89 33.91
N PHE A 294 -11.60 -32.15 34.86
CA PHE A 294 -10.33 -32.53 35.51
C PHE A 294 -10.43 -33.70 36.50
N LYS A 295 -11.61 -34.26 36.76
CA LYS A 295 -11.75 -35.56 37.43
C LYS A 295 -11.56 -36.72 36.46
N GLU A 296 -11.92 -36.54 35.19
CA GLU A 296 -11.92 -37.60 34.18
C GLU A 296 -10.67 -37.58 33.30
N THR A 297 -10.16 -36.38 32.98
CA THR A 297 -9.02 -36.18 32.08
C THR A 297 -8.15 -35.04 32.57
N ASP A 298 -6.83 -35.15 32.41
CA ASP A 298 -5.94 -34.02 32.67
C ASP A 298 -5.91 -33.01 31.51
N ILE A 299 -6.46 -33.35 30.34
CA ILE A 299 -6.42 -32.50 29.14
C ILE A 299 -7.81 -31.92 28.88
N VAL A 300 -7.88 -30.60 28.73
CA VAL A 300 -9.10 -29.88 28.33
C VAL A 300 -8.83 -29.02 27.10
N GLU A 301 -9.80 -29.02 26.18
CA GLU A 301 -9.83 -28.05 25.08
C GLU A 301 -10.32 -26.71 25.61
N TRP A 302 -9.54 -25.67 25.35
CA TRP A 302 -9.79 -24.34 25.85
C TRP A 302 -9.62 -23.32 24.74
N LYS A 303 -10.35 -22.21 24.83
CA LYS A 303 -10.16 -21.10 23.91
C LYS A 303 -8.75 -20.53 24.00
N GLN A 304 -8.11 -20.29 22.87
CA GLN A 304 -6.78 -19.69 22.85
C GLN A 304 -6.91 -18.16 22.84
N ALA A 305 -6.57 -17.54 23.96
CA ALA A 305 -6.46 -16.09 24.05
C ALA A 305 -5.01 -15.67 23.80
N GLY A 306 -4.80 -14.62 23.01
CA GLY A 306 -3.47 -14.01 22.83
C GLY A 306 -2.46 -14.91 22.11
N HIS A 307 -1.20 -14.86 22.56
CA HIS A 307 -0.06 -15.58 21.97
C HIS A 307 0.51 -16.62 22.95
N ILE A 308 -0.35 -17.52 23.43
CA ILE A 308 0.11 -18.70 24.19
C ILE A 308 0.80 -19.66 23.22
N GLU A 309 2.00 -20.11 23.57
CA GLU A 309 2.80 -21.04 22.78
C GLU A 309 2.82 -22.43 23.44
N LYS A 310 3.12 -23.47 22.64
CA LYS A 310 3.26 -24.84 23.16
C LYS A 310 4.39 -24.89 24.20
N GLY A 311 4.11 -25.49 25.35
CA GLY A 311 5.01 -25.60 26.50
C GLY A 311 4.75 -24.54 27.57
N ASP A 312 4.02 -23.47 27.27
CA ASP A 312 3.73 -22.40 28.24
C ASP A 312 2.97 -22.92 29.46
N THR A 313 3.30 -22.38 30.63
CA THR A 313 2.54 -22.62 31.87
C THR A 313 1.31 -21.72 31.89
N VAL A 314 0.14 -22.31 32.14
CA VAL A 314 -1.15 -21.62 32.17
C VAL A 314 -1.83 -21.86 33.51
N TYR A 315 -1.95 -20.83 34.34
CA TYR A 315 -2.73 -20.87 35.58
C TYR A 315 -4.20 -20.56 35.30
N MET A 316 -5.11 -21.39 35.81
CA MET A 316 -6.56 -21.18 35.70
C MET A 316 -7.09 -20.51 36.96
N TYR A 317 -7.49 -19.24 36.83
CA TYR A 317 -8.22 -18.52 37.85
C TYR A 317 -9.70 -18.87 37.75
N MET A 318 -10.20 -19.60 38.74
CA MET A 318 -11.61 -19.93 38.85
C MET A 318 -12.35 -18.73 39.42
N ALA A 319 -13.30 -18.19 38.64
CA ALA A 319 -14.14 -17.08 39.05
C ALA A 319 -15.05 -17.46 40.23
N ALA A 320 -15.95 -16.55 40.63
CA ALA A 320 -16.93 -16.84 41.69
C ALA A 320 -17.67 -18.17 41.42
N PRO A 321 -17.92 -19.01 42.44
CA PRO A 321 -17.72 -18.75 43.87
C PRO A 321 -16.29 -18.99 44.38
N TYR A 322 -15.40 -19.59 43.59
CA TYR A 322 -14.05 -19.97 44.04
C TYR A 322 -13.17 -18.74 44.27
N SER A 323 -13.11 -17.85 43.29
CA SER A 323 -12.29 -16.62 43.31
C SER A 323 -10.83 -16.87 43.67
N ALA A 324 -10.23 -17.90 43.07
CA ALA A 324 -8.87 -18.37 43.37
C ALA A 324 -8.22 -19.04 42.15
N ILE A 325 -6.89 -19.11 42.12
CA ILE A 325 -6.17 -19.98 41.17
C ILE A 325 -6.26 -21.41 41.70
N LEU A 326 -6.87 -22.32 40.93
CA LEU A 326 -7.03 -23.72 41.33
C LEU A 326 -6.16 -24.68 40.53
N TYR A 327 -5.77 -24.33 39.31
CA TYR A 327 -5.04 -25.25 38.43
C TYR A 327 -3.82 -24.57 37.83
N ARG A 328 -2.72 -25.32 37.78
CA ARG A 328 -1.60 -25.07 36.88
C ARG A 328 -1.70 -26.08 35.75
N CYS A 329 -1.57 -25.57 34.54
CA CYS A 329 -1.62 -26.35 33.32
C CYS A 329 -0.40 -26.03 32.44
N GLU A 330 -0.19 -26.86 31.43
CA GLU A 330 0.77 -26.67 30.34
C GLU A 330 0.01 -26.65 29.02
N ALA A 331 0.30 -25.70 28.14
CA ALA A 331 -0.24 -25.69 26.78
C ALA A 331 0.44 -26.78 25.94
N VAL A 332 -0.27 -27.88 25.67
CA VAL A 332 0.30 -29.05 24.95
C VAL A 332 0.11 -28.96 23.43
N GLU A 333 -0.91 -28.23 22.99
CA GLU A 333 -1.23 -28.00 21.58
C GLU A 333 -1.92 -26.63 21.44
N VAL A 334 -1.54 -25.84 20.43
CA VAL A 334 -2.04 -24.48 20.19
C VAL A 334 -2.38 -24.30 18.71
N ASP A 335 -3.05 -23.18 18.40
CA ASP A 335 -3.49 -22.76 17.06
C ASP A 335 -4.46 -23.75 16.39
N ILE A 336 -5.26 -24.46 17.19
CA ILE A 336 -6.28 -25.41 16.71
C ILE A 336 -7.48 -24.63 16.17
N PRO A 337 -7.90 -24.78 14.90
CA PRO A 337 -9.09 -24.09 14.38
C PRO A 337 -10.36 -24.52 15.14
N CYS A 338 -11.10 -23.58 15.73
CA CYS A 338 -12.34 -23.91 16.45
C CYS A 338 -13.45 -24.35 15.47
N ARG A 339 -14.30 -25.30 15.89
CA ARG A 339 -15.39 -25.84 15.06
C ARG A 339 -16.48 -24.77 14.82
N LYS A 340 -17.08 -24.79 13.61
CA LYS A 340 -17.95 -23.73 13.05
C LYS A 340 -19.24 -23.42 13.84
N GLU A 341 -19.60 -24.24 14.82
CA GLU A 341 -20.85 -24.11 15.58
C GLU A 341 -20.75 -23.09 16.73
N ASP A 342 -19.54 -22.70 17.14
CA ASP A 342 -19.32 -21.69 18.17
C ASP A 342 -19.36 -20.28 17.60
N LYS A 343 -20.57 -19.82 17.26
CA LYS A 343 -20.85 -18.44 16.89
C LYS A 343 -20.69 -17.49 18.08
N LYS A 344 -19.45 -17.22 18.52
CA LYS A 344 -19.04 -16.01 19.26
C LYS A 344 -17.51 -15.89 19.40
N ARG A 345 -16.91 -15.12 18.48
CA ARG A 345 -15.70 -14.28 18.63
C ARG A 345 -14.29 -14.90 18.76
N GLU A 346 -14.09 -16.21 18.83
CA GLU A 346 -12.73 -16.78 18.99
C GLU A 346 -12.37 -17.70 17.82
N ARG A 347 -11.21 -17.45 17.17
CA ARG A 347 -10.79 -18.11 15.91
C ARG A 347 -9.98 -19.38 16.13
N TYR A 348 -9.35 -19.53 17.30
CA TYR A 348 -8.44 -20.62 17.61
C TYR A 348 -8.64 -21.12 19.05
N CYS A 349 -8.42 -22.41 19.21
CA CYS A 349 -8.56 -23.23 20.39
C CYS A 349 -7.18 -23.83 20.71
N MET A 350 -6.98 -24.27 21.94
CA MET A 350 -5.76 -24.92 22.43
C MET A 350 -6.12 -26.09 23.33
N ARG A 351 -5.21 -27.06 23.47
CA ARG A 351 -5.32 -28.09 24.51
C ARG A 351 -4.35 -27.76 25.63
N ILE A 352 -4.89 -27.69 26.84
CA ILE A 352 -4.10 -27.48 28.06
C ILE A 352 -4.19 -28.73 28.93
N ARG A 353 -3.04 -29.14 29.47
CA ARG A 353 -2.91 -30.29 30.36
C ARG A 353 -2.67 -29.83 31.78
N ARG A 354 -3.54 -30.18 32.72
CA ARG A 354 -3.35 -29.97 34.15
C ARG A 354 -2.09 -30.70 34.60
N ASN A 355 -1.22 -29.97 35.29
CA ASN A 355 -0.02 -30.53 35.94
C ASN A 355 -0.05 -30.34 37.47
N LYS A 356 -0.91 -29.45 37.98
CA LYS A 356 -1.09 -29.25 39.43
C LYS A 356 -2.48 -28.73 39.77
N THR A 357 -2.97 -29.13 40.94
CA THR A 357 -4.17 -28.59 41.59
C THR A 357 -3.78 -27.91 42.90
N TYR A 358 -4.35 -26.75 43.17
CA TYR A 358 -4.18 -25.98 44.39
C TYR A 358 -5.47 -25.98 45.20
N ASP A 359 -5.33 -25.96 46.54
CA ASP A 359 -6.48 -25.71 47.41
C ASP A 359 -6.99 -24.26 47.22
N ARG A 360 -8.29 -24.06 47.36
CA ARG A 360 -8.92 -22.74 47.20
C ARG A 360 -8.34 -21.69 48.16
N SER A 361 -7.95 -22.10 49.36
CA SER A 361 -7.36 -21.22 50.37
C SER A 361 -5.91 -20.82 50.06
N PHE A 362 -5.23 -21.55 49.16
CA PHE A 362 -3.83 -21.32 48.85
C PHE A 362 -3.63 -20.00 48.09
N CYS A 363 -4.32 -19.79 46.96
CA CYS A 363 -4.15 -18.56 46.18
C CYS A 363 -5.50 -17.88 45.84
N PRO A 364 -6.23 -17.38 46.84
CA PRO A 364 -7.43 -16.59 46.63
C PRO A 364 -7.10 -15.20 46.04
N LEU A 365 -8.13 -14.51 45.55
CA LEU A 365 -8.01 -13.16 44.97
C LEU A 365 -7.30 -12.16 45.89
N SER A 366 -7.43 -12.29 47.21
CA SER A 366 -6.71 -11.47 48.19
C SER A 366 -5.19 -11.69 48.13
N GLU A 367 -4.72 -12.93 48.03
CA GLU A 367 -3.29 -13.26 47.90
C GLU A 367 -2.72 -12.84 46.54
N MET A 368 -3.52 -12.95 45.48
CA MET A 368 -3.16 -12.43 44.16
C MET A 368 -2.98 -10.91 44.17
N ARG A 369 -3.90 -10.18 44.82
CA ARG A 369 -3.87 -8.71 44.95
C ARG A 369 -2.63 -8.24 45.69
N LYS A 370 -2.26 -8.90 46.79
CA LYS A 370 -1.03 -8.60 47.54
C LYS A 370 0.21 -8.68 46.66
N ARG A 371 0.24 -9.61 45.69
CA ARG A 371 1.37 -9.88 44.79
C ARG A 371 1.22 -9.23 43.41
N GLY A 372 0.45 -8.13 43.33
CA GLY A 372 0.35 -7.29 42.15
C GLY A 372 -0.61 -7.77 41.05
N VAL A 373 -1.48 -8.75 41.32
CA VAL A 373 -2.51 -9.20 40.36
C VAL A 373 -3.91 -8.88 40.90
N PRO A 374 -4.59 -7.82 40.41
CA PRO A 374 -5.82 -7.33 41.03
C PRO A 374 -7.06 -8.21 40.80
N GLY A 375 -7.11 -8.90 39.65
CA GLY A 375 -8.21 -9.77 39.23
C GLY A 375 -8.14 -10.13 37.75
N VAL A 376 -8.66 -11.30 37.39
CA VAL A 376 -8.52 -11.90 36.05
C VAL A 376 -9.85 -11.81 35.31
N ARG A 377 -9.93 -10.91 34.32
CA ARG A 377 -11.10 -10.73 33.44
C ARG A 377 -10.84 -11.18 31.99
N GLY A 378 -9.62 -11.60 31.70
CA GLY A 378 -9.10 -12.01 30.41
C GLY A 378 -7.68 -12.55 30.59
N LEU A 379 -7.01 -12.91 29.50
CA LEU A 379 -5.61 -13.36 29.53
C LEU A 379 -4.72 -12.31 30.23
N ARG A 380 -3.87 -12.77 31.13
CA ARG A 380 -2.87 -11.93 31.81
C ARG A 380 -1.53 -12.64 31.95
N THR A 381 -0.47 -11.84 32.02
CA THR A 381 0.84 -12.29 32.49
C THR A 381 0.86 -12.35 34.01
N ILE A 382 1.65 -13.26 34.58
CA ILE A 382 1.90 -13.34 36.02
C ILE A 382 3.00 -12.35 36.45
N THR A 383 2.93 -11.86 37.69
CA THR A 383 4.04 -11.11 38.31
C THR A 383 5.13 -12.06 38.79
N ALA A 384 6.40 -11.62 38.86
CA ALA A 384 7.49 -12.48 39.34
C ALA A 384 7.25 -12.98 40.78
N GLU A 385 6.67 -12.13 41.62
CA GLU A 385 6.33 -12.44 43.01
C GLU A 385 5.22 -13.51 43.11
N LEU A 386 4.14 -13.38 42.34
CA LEU A 386 3.08 -14.39 42.33
C LEU A 386 3.57 -15.72 41.73
N LYS A 387 4.42 -15.66 40.70
CA LYS A 387 5.03 -16.87 40.11
C LYS A 387 5.84 -17.63 41.16
N ARG A 388 6.74 -16.94 41.87
CA ARG A 388 7.51 -17.54 42.96
C ARG A 388 6.62 -18.18 44.02
N TYR A 389 5.58 -17.47 44.45
CA TYR A 389 4.64 -18.00 45.44
C TYR A 389 3.93 -19.28 44.99
N LEU A 390 3.48 -19.33 43.73
CA LEU A 390 2.83 -20.51 43.16
C LEU A 390 3.78 -21.69 42.90
N ASP A 391 5.06 -21.40 42.65
CA ASP A 391 6.14 -22.38 42.45
C ASP A 391 6.65 -22.95 43.80
N GLU A 392 6.63 -22.16 44.87
CA GLU A 392 7.10 -22.53 46.22
C GLU A 392 6.14 -23.46 46.97
N ALA A 393 4.85 -23.50 46.58
CA ALA A 393 3.97 -24.58 47.00
C ALA A 393 4.42 -25.87 46.32
N LYS A 394 5.13 -26.73 47.05
CA LYS A 394 5.41 -28.11 46.63
C LYS A 394 4.17 -28.97 46.69
#